data_AF-E8QTX0-F1
#
_entry.id   AF-E8QTX0-F1
#
_cell.length_a   1.000
_cell.length_b   1.000
_cell.length_c   1.000
_cell.angle_alpha   90.00
_cell.angle_beta   90.00
_cell.angle_gamma   90.00
#
_symmetry.space_group_name_H-M   'P 1'
#
loop_
_entity.id
_entity.type
_entity.pdbx_description
1 polymer ?
#
loop_
_entity_poly.entity_id
_entity_poly.type
_entity_poly.pdbx_seq_one_letter_code
_entity_poly.pdbx_strand_id
1 'polypeptide(L)'
;MKKIILACLVTFLSTNLSAEPKWYSKAYNKTNTQKGYLYGSGSATSKEASKQKALADLVASISVVVNSQIHIQKSRVDNKLKSSDSQTINLKTDDLELDNVEIVNQEAQDGIYYTRLRINQNLFLQGLSDKYNALYGQFATLMPKACKGVFLQQSKSMGDLLAKAMPMERILKAYSIPVKSLESYEKMYYQNAFKPKVQIVFNDDSDTEIKDALLGAYARVLTPSDEEKLYQIKNEVFTESNNGVTRIRVIINASDCQGSPILNKNIEVDEKNKNFAITRLQSLLYKELKNYANKEGQGNTGL
;
A
#
# COMPACT_ATOMS: atom_id res chain seq x y z
N MET A 1 -84.95 24.83 14.19
CA MET A 1 -83.69 25.11 14.90
C MET A 1 -82.67 24.03 14.55
N LYS A 2 -81.46 24.46 14.16
CA LYS A 2 -80.45 23.71 13.40
C LYS A 2 -79.85 22.54 14.19
N LYS A 3 -79.76 21.36 13.56
CA LYS A 3 -78.95 20.24 14.02
C LYS A 3 -77.52 20.41 13.50
N ILE A 4 -76.58 20.50 14.43
CA ILE A 4 -75.14 20.46 14.19
C ILE A 4 -74.75 19.00 14.04
N ILE A 5 -74.22 18.61 12.87
CA ILE A 5 -73.44 17.37 12.74
C ILE A 5 -72.08 17.76 12.19
N LEU A 6 -71.13 17.72 13.10
CA LEU A 6 -69.70 17.86 12.96
C LEU A 6 -69.18 16.61 12.22
N ALA A 7 -68.71 16.74 10.99
CA ALA A 7 -67.99 15.69 10.29
C ALA A 7 -66.49 16.03 10.28
N CYS A 8 -65.78 15.50 11.27
CA CYS A 8 -64.33 15.43 11.30
C CYS A 8 -63.83 14.61 10.10
N LEU A 9 -63.35 15.30 9.07
CA LEU A 9 -62.53 14.68 8.03
C LEU A 9 -61.13 14.45 8.61
N VAL A 10 -60.93 13.29 9.23
CA VAL A 10 -59.64 12.81 9.72
C VAL A 10 -58.76 12.56 8.48
N THR A 11 -57.82 13.46 8.25
CA THR A 11 -56.68 13.25 7.37
C THR A 11 -55.85 12.11 7.94
N PHE A 12 -55.98 10.92 7.34
CA PHE A 12 -54.98 9.86 7.45
C PHE A 12 -53.68 10.36 6.81
N LEU A 13 -52.87 11.09 7.57
CA LEU A 13 -51.43 11.12 7.35
C LEU A 13 -50.91 9.72 7.70
N SER A 14 -50.90 8.84 6.70
CA SER A 14 -50.05 7.65 6.69
C SER A 14 -48.60 8.12 6.69
N THR A 15 -48.11 8.41 7.88
CA THR A 15 -46.68 8.47 8.17
C THR A 15 -46.14 7.07 7.93
N ASN A 16 -45.64 6.83 6.72
CA ASN A 16 -44.64 5.79 6.46
C ASN A 16 -43.37 6.20 7.23
N LEU A 17 -43.40 6.08 8.56
CA LEU A 17 -42.18 5.97 9.33
C LEU A 17 -41.58 4.63 8.92
N SER A 18 -40.65 4.71 7.96
CA SER A 18 -39.75 3.60 7.64
C SER A 18 -38.98 3.26 8.92
N ALA A 19 -39.51 2.29 9.65
CA ALA A 19 -39.03 1.95 10.97
C ALA A 19 -37.87 0.99 10.80
N GLU A 20 -36.65 1.55 10.75
CA GLU A 20 -35.38 0.83 10.82
C GLU A 20 -35.47 -0.44 11.67
N PRO A 21 -34.88 -1.58 11.24
CA PRO A 21 -35.00 -2.81 12.00
C PRO A 21 -34.56 -2.62 13.43
N LYS A 22 -35.36 -3.10 14.40
CA LYS A 22 -35.08 -2.93 15.84
C LYS A 22 -33.70 -3.45 16.25
N TRP A 23 -33.15 -4.41 15.51
CA TRP A 23 -31.80 -4.91 15.76
C TRP A 23 -30.71 -3.97 15.26
N TYR A 24 -30.93 -3.14 14.23
CA TYR A 24 -29.93 -2.25 13.63
C TYR A 24 -29.58 -1.09 14.57
N SER A 25 -30.59 -0.44 15.15
CA SER A 25 -30.47 0.68 16.11
C SER A 25 -29.97 0.25 17.48
N LYS A 26 -30.10 -1.05 17.80
CA LYS A 26 -29.58 -1.59 19.05
C LYS A 26 -28.05 -1.47 19.03
N ALA A 27 -27.54 -0.48 19.75
CA ALA A 27 -26.12 -0.35 20.05
C ALA A 27 -25.66 -1.65 20.72
N TYR A 28 -25.06 -2.54 19.95
CA TYR A 28 -24.22 -3.57 20.54
C TYR A 28 -23.07 -2.81 21.18
N ASN A 29 -22.97 -2.87 22.51
CA ASN A 29 -21.97 -2.13 23.27
C ASN A 29 -20.61 -2.34 22.59
N LYS A 30 -20.11 -1.30 21.90
CA LYS A 30 -18.81 -1.31 21.19
C LYS A 30 -17.64 -1.60 22.15
N THR A 31 -17.89 -1.50 23.45
CA THR A 31 -16.98 -1.78 24.56
C THR A 31 -17.08 -3.20 25.10
N ASN A 32 -18.15 -3.93 24.79
CA ASN A 32 -18.30 -5.33 25.13
C ASN A 32 -18.08 -6.16 23.87
N THR A 33 -16.87 -6.70 23.76
CA THR A 33 -16.59 -8.02 23.16
C THR A 33 -17.51 -9.07 23.80
N GLN A 34 -18.82 -8.97 23.58
CA GLN A 34 -19.79 -9.97 24.02
C GLN A 34 -19.45 -11.23 23.23
N LYS A 35 -18.65 -12.09 23.86
CA LYS A 35 -18.22 -13.43 23.39
C LYS A 35 -17.11 -13.44 22.33
N GLY A 36 -16.18 -12.48 22.31
CA GLY A 36 -15.01 -12.55 21.42
C GLY A 36 -15.32 -12.36 19.93
N TYR A 37 -16.36 -11.58 19.61
CA TYR A 37 -16.72 -11.19 18.25
C TYR A 37 -16.64 -9.66 18.08
N LEU A 38 -16.26 -9.24 16.87
CA LEU A 38 -16.33 -7.85 16.40
C LEU A 38 -17.47 -7.74 15.39
N TYR A 39 -18.10 -6.56 15.33
CA TYR A 39 -19.32 -6.35 14.55
C TYR A 39 -19.19 -5.13 13.64
N GLY A 40 -19.85 -5.18 12.50
CA GLY A 40 -20.06 -4.04 11.60
C GLY A 40 -21.49 -4.04 11.07
N SER A 41 -22.07 -2.87 10.93
CA SER A 41 -23.44 -2.69 10.40
C SER A 41 -23.45 -1.67 9.28
N GLY A 42 -24.27 -1.90 8.25
CA GLY A 42 -24.39 -1.01 7.10
C GLY A 42 -25.78 -1.01 6.50
N SER A 43 -26.18 0.13 5.95
CA SER A 43 -27.46 0.29 5.25
C SER A 43 -27.29 0.98 3.90
N ALA A 44 -27.99 0.48 2.88
CA ALA A 44 -27.95 1.02 1.53
C ALA A 44 -29.19 0.65 0.72
N THR A 45 -29.38 1.31 -0.43
CA THR A 45 -30.49 1.03 -1.36
C THR A 45 -30.36 -0.29 -2.11
N SER A 46 -29.22 -0.99 -1.99
CA SER A 46 -29.03 -2.33 -2.54
C SER A 46 -28.41 -3.28 -1.51
N LYS A 47 -28.73 -4.56 -1.64
CA LYS A 47 -28.20 -5.63 -0.79
C LYS A 47 -26.67 -5.65 -0.77
N GLU A 48 -26.04 -5.47 -1.93
CA GLU A 48 -24.58 -5.51 -2.04
C GLU A 48 -23.93 -4.27 -1.44
N ALA A 49 -24.45 -3.07 -1.72
CA ALA A 49 -23.92 -1.85 -1.12
C ALA A 49 -24.08 -1.84 0.42
N SER A 50 -25.15 -2.46 0.93
CA SER A 50 -25.40 -2.63 2.37
C SER A 50 -24.33 -3.52 3.01
N LYS A 51 -23.97 -4.63 2.35
CA LYS A 51 -22.86 -5.50 2.78
C LYS A 51 -21.52 -4.78 2.76
N GLN A 52 -21.19 -4.06 1.68
CA GLN A 52 -19.92 -3.33 1.58
C GLN A 52 -19.78 -2.26 2.67
N LYS A 53 -20.87 -1.54 2.99
CA LYS A 53 -20.89 -0.61 4.12
C LYS A 53 -20.72 -1.32 5.47
N ALA A 54 -21.35 -2.49 5.66
CA ALA A 54 -21.19 -3.26 6.88
C ALA A 54 -19.76 -3.79 7.05
N LEU A 55 -19.07 -4.15 5.96
CA LEU A 55 -17.64 -4.50 5.97
C LEU A 55 -16.76 -3.30 6.33
N ALA A 56 -17.03 -2.13 5.74
CA ALA A 56 -16.30 -0.91 6.07
C ALA A 56 -16.45 -0.53 7.56
N ASP A 57 -17.67 -0.64 8.11
CA ASP A 57 -17.93 -0.40 9.53
C ASP A 57 -17.24 -1.46 10.42
N LEU A 58 -17.19 -2.73 9.99
CA LEU A 58 -16.46 -3.78 10.70
C LEU A 58 -14.96 -3.48 10.78
N VAL A 59 -14.34 -3.06 9.68
CA VAL A 59 -12.92 -2.66 9.62
C VAL A 59 -12.65 -1.42 10.48
N ALA A 60 -13.56 -0.45 10.47
CA ALA A 60 -13.49 0.71 11.36
C ALA A 60 -13.59 0.28 12.83
N SER A 61 -14.49 -0.65 13.16
CA SER A 61 -14.60 -1.23 14.51
C SER A 61 -13.29 -1.89 14.96
N ILE A 62 -12.69 -2.74 14.10
CA ILE A 62 -11.37 -3.34 14.36
C ILE A 62 -10.32 -2.26 14.61
N SER A 63 -10.26 -1.23 13.77
CA SER A 63 -9.31 -0.12 13.90
C SER A 63 -9.44 0.60 15.24
N VAL A 64 -10.67 0.88 15.68
CA VAL A 64 -10.93 1.52 16.98
C VAL A 64 -10.43 0.65 18.13
N VAL A 65 -10.74 -0.65 18.11
CA VAL A 65 -10.31 -1.57 19.18
C VAL A 65 -8.78 -1.69 19.20
N VAL A 66 -8.15 -1.83 18.04
CA VAL A 66 -6.68 -1.89 17.91
C VAL A 66 -6.02 -0.61 18.43
N ASN A 67 -6.49 0.56 17.99
CA ASN A 67 -5.91 1.85 18.42
C ASN A 67 -6.10 2.06 19.93
N SER A 68 -7.25 1.67 20.49
CA SER A 68 -7.50 1.68 21.93
C SER A 68 -6.52 0.77 22.68
N GLN A 69 -6.32 -0.44 22.19
CA GLN A 69 -5.42 -1.42 22.80
C GLN A 69 -3.96 -0.95 22.75
N ILE A 70 -3.53 -0.36 21.63
CA ILE A 70 -2.20 0.27 21.51
C ILE A 70 -2.06 1.42 22.50
N HIS A 71 -3.09 2.26 22.65
CA HIS A 71 -3.09 3.36 23.62
C HIS A 71 -2.97 2.84 25.07
N ILE A 72 -3.67 1.76 25.41
CA ILE A 72 -3.60 1.11 26.73
C ILE A 72 -2.22 0.48 26.99
N GLN A 73 -1.60 -0.13 25.98
CA GLN A 73 -0.24 -0.67 26.14
C GLN A 73 0.80 0.44 26.30
N LYS A 74 0.68 1.55 25.56
CA LYS A 74 1.53 2.74 25.71
C LYS A 74 1.54 3.31 27.12
N SER A 75 0.38 3.36 27.79
CA SER A 75 0.30 3.89 29.15
C SER A 75 0.93 2.96 30.20
N ARG A 76 1.19 1.70 29.85
CA ARG A 76 1.79 0.70 30.76
C ARG A 76 3.29 0.54 30.61
N VAL A 77 3.86 0.86 29.45
CA VAL A 77 5.29 0.75 29.17
C VAL A 77 5.90 2.16 29.24
N ASP A 78 6.30 2.57 30.45
CA ASP A 78 7.16 3.71 30.83
C ASP A 78 7.24 4.92 29.87
N ASN A 79 6.97 6.12 30.40
CA ASN A 79 7.10 7.53 29.90
C ASN A 79 8.23 7.92 28.89
N LYS A 80 8.90 6.99 28.21
CA LYS A 80 9.91 7.16 27.17
C LYS A 80 9.34 6.70 25.83
N LEU A 81 8.74 7.66 25.12
CA LEU A 81 8.17 7.49 23.79
C LEU A 81 9.25 7.09 22.77
N LYS A 82 9.08 5.93 22.10
CA LYS A 82 9.64 5.71 20.75
C LYS A 82 8.60 6.19 19.73
N SER A 83 8.99 7.09 18.83
CA SER A 83 8.06 7.77 17.90
C SER A 83 7.43 6.84 16.84
N SER A 84 7.97 5.65 16.63
CA SER A 84 7.39 4.62 15.74
C SER A 84 6.04 4.10 16.26
N ASP A 85 5.84 4.11 17.57
CA ASP A 85 4.70 3.48 18.22
C ASP A 85 3.49 4.42 18.28
N SER A 86 3.69 5.74 18.12
CA SER A 86 2.65 6.77 18.24
C SER A 86 1.72 6.89 17.04
N GLN A 87 1.91 6.12 15.98
CA GLN A 87 1.13 6.25 14.75
C GLN A 87 -0.25 5.59 14.87
N THR A 88 -1.30 6.36 14.59
CA THR A 88 -2.67 5.83 14.41
C THR A 88 -2.69 4.81 13.28
N ILE A 89 -3.26 3.64 13.53
CA ILE A 89 -3.47 2.64 12.50
C ILE A 89 -4.79 2.95 11.81
N ASN A 90 -4.69 3.36 10.55
CA ASN A 90 -5.82 3.49 9.65
C ASN A 90 -5.90 2.22 8.81
N LEU A 91 -6.77 1.28 9.18
CA LEU A 91 -7.00 0.08 8.38
C LEU A 91 -8.02 0.38 7.30
N LYS A 92 -7.68 0.09 6.05
CA LYS A 92 -8.65 0.08 4.95
C LYS A 92 -9.20 -1.33 4.77
N THR A 93 -10.36 -1.41 4.12
CA THR A 93 -11.00 -2.69 3.76
C THR A 93 -10.10 -3.59 2.93
N ASP A 94 -9.23 -3.00 2.11
CA ASP A 94 -8.33 -3.73 1.21
C ASP A 94 -7.04 -4.20 1.91
N ASP A 95 -6.73 -3.62 3.08
CA ASP A 95 -5.52 -3.95 3.86
C ASP A 95 -5.69 -5.26 4.64
N LEU A 96 -6.94 -5.64 4.90
CA LEU A 96 -7.34 -6.82 5.68
C LEU A 96 -8.38 -7.60 4.87
N GLU A 97 -7.93 -8.65 4.20
CA GLU A 97 -8.85 -9.70 3.75
C GLU A 97 -9.46 -10.32 5.00
N LEU A 98 -10.72 -9.96 5.27
CA LEU A 98 -11.48 -10.48 6.39
C LEU A 98 -12.08 -11.82 5.98
N ASP A 99 -11.30 -12.88 6.14
CA ASP A 99 -11.80 -14.24 6.01
C ASP A 99 -12.74 -14.58 7.19
N ASN A 100 -13.77 -15.39 6.92
CA ASN A 100 -14.73 -15.87 7.93
C ASN A 100 -15.65 -14.81 8.55
N VAL A 101 -16.04 -13.81 7.76
CA VAL A 101 -17.10 -12.87 8.15
C VAL A 101 -18.48 -13.53 8.00
N GLU A 102 -19.27 -13.48 9.07
CA GLU A 102 -20.60 -14.06 9.12
C GLU A 102 -21.68 -12.97 9.04
N ILE A 103 -22.73 -13.20 8.24
CA ILE A 103 -23.93 -12.36 8.26
C ILE A 103 -24.78 -12.76 9.46
N VAL A 104 -24.94 -11.84 10.42
CA VAL A 104 -25.76 -12.06 11.62
C VAL A 104 -27.22 -11.73 11.34
N ASN A 105 -27.45 -10.61 10.66
CA ASN A 105 -28.77 -10.13 10.28
C ASN A 105 -28.71 -9.51 8.88
N GLN A 106 -29.77 -9.71 8.12
CA GLN A 106 -29.96 -9.03 6.85
C GLN A 106 -31.45 -8.87 6.59
N GLU A 107 -31.90 -7.62 6.44
CA GLU A 107 -33.31 -7.29 6.22
C GLU A 107 -33.43 -6.15 5.20
N ALA A 108 -34.59 -6.05 4.55
CA ALA A 108 -34.93 -4.97 3.65
C ALA A 108 -36.25 -4.34 4.10
N GLN A 109 -36.28 -3.02 4.25
CA GLN A 109 -37.46 -2.24 4.62
C GLN A 109 -37.47 -0.96 3.80
N ASP A 110 -38.60 -0.68 3.14
CA ASP A 110 -38.83 0.51 2.30
C ASP A 110 -37.72 0.80 1.28
N GLY A 111 -37.21 -0.25 0.64
CA GLY A 111 -36.15 -0.13 -0.37
C GLY A 111 -34.75 0.09 0.22
N ILE A 112 -34.59 0.08 1.54
CA ILE A 112 -33.29 0.12 2.23
C ILE A 112 -32.96 -1.28 2.76
N TYR A 113 -31.80 -1.78 2.36
CA TYR A 113 -31.21 -3.02 2.85
C TYR A 113 -30.30 -2.72 4.04
N TYR A 114 -30.50 -3.44 5.13
CA TYR A 114 -29.70 -3.40 6.35
C TYR A 114 -28.95 -4.71 6.48
N THR A 115 -27.64 -4.64 6.68
CA THR A 115 -26.77 -5.81 6.86
C THR A 115 -25.96 -5.63 8.14
N ARG A 116 -25.87 -6.69 8.94
CA ARG A 116 -24.93 -6.80 10.05
C ARG A 116 -24.03 -7.99 9.87
N LEU A 117 -22.75 -7.74 10.07
CA LEU A 117 -21.68 -8.70 9.99
C LEU A 117 -21.05 -8.90 11.36
N ARG A 118 -20.49 -10.08 11.59
CA ARG A 118 -19.59 -10.35 12.71
C ARG A 118 -18.37 -11.13 12.25
N ILE A 119 -17.28 -11.01 13.00
CA ILE A 119 -16.09 -11.85 12.84
C ILE A 119 -15.63 -12.32 14.21
N ASN A 120 -15.23 -13.58 14.32
CA ASN A 120 -14.63 -14.10 15.54
C ASN A 120 -13.23 -13.49 15.69
N GLN A 121 -12.96 -12.84 16.81
CA GLN A 121 -11.72 -12.13 17.05
C GLN A 121 -10.50 -13.06 17.06
N ASN A 122 -10.62 -14.26 17.63
CA ASN A 122 -9.51 -15.20 17.68
C ASN A 122 -9.18 -15.76 16.29
N LEU A 123 -10.21 -16.12 15.51
CA LEU A 123 -10.00 -16.57 14.13
C LEU A 123 -9.44 -15.46 13.25
N PHE A 124 -9.91 -14.22 13.42
CA PHE A 124 -9.35 -13.05 12.75
C PHE A 124 -7.87 -12.88 13.06
N LEU A 125 -7.51 -12.88 14.34
CA LEU A 125 -6.13 -12.71 14.78
C LEU A 125 -5.22 -13.87 14.34
N GLN A 126 -5.74 -15.09 14.30
CA GLN A 126 -5.03 -16.26 13.78
C GLN A 126 -4.77 -16.10 12.28
N GLY A 127 -5.79 -15.79 11.48
CA GLY A 127 -5.62 -15.56 10.04
C GLY A 127 -4.65 -14.41 9.75
N LEU A 128 -4.70 -13.34 10.55
CA LEU A 128 -3.76 -12.23 10.47
C LEU A 128 -2.32 -12.66 10.77
N SER A 129 -2.12 -13.50 11.79
CA SER A 129 -0.82 -14.08 12.15
C SER A 129 -0.27 -14.97 11.04
N ASP A 130 -1.10 -15.82 10.45
CA ASP A 130 -0.70 -16.71 9.36
C ASP A 130 -0.30 -15.91 8.12
N LYS A 131 -1.10 -14.90 7.75
CA LYS A 131 -0.78 -13.97 6.65
C LYS A 131 0.50 -13.19 6.92
N TYR A 132 0.67 -12.69 8.14
CA TYR A 132 1.91 -12.02 8.56
C TYR A 132 3.13 -12.95 8.40
N ASN A 133 3.04 -14.19 8.88
CA ASN A 133 4.14 -15.15 8.78
C ASN A 133 4.46 -15.53 7.33
N ALA A 134 3.45 -15.63 6.47
CA ALA A 134 3.62 -15.83 5.03
C ALA A 134 4.36 -14.66 4.38
N LEU A 135 3.99 -13.41 4.69
CA LEU A 135 4.71 -12.22 4.23
C LEU A 135 6.12 -12.15 4.80
N TYR A 136 6.29 -12.49 6.09
CA TYR A 136 7.58 -12.51 6.77
C TYR A 136 8.57 -13.43 6.07
N GLY A 137 8.11 -14.62 5.65
CA GLY A 137 8.92 -15.59 4.90
C GLY A 137 9.41 -15.06 3.53
N GLN A 138 8.67 -14.15 2.90
CA GLN A 138 9.03 -13.57 1.61
C GLN A 138 10.18 -12.55 1.72
N PHE A 139 10.36 -11.87 2.86
CA PHE A 139 11.47 -10.92 3.00
C PHE A 139 12.85 -11.56 2.84
N ALA A 140 13.01 -12.81 3.29
CA ALA A 140 14.29 -13.51 3.20
C ALA A 140 14.79 -13.69 1.75
N THR A 141 13.87 -13.74 0.77
CA THR A 141 14.25 -13.87 -0.65
C THR A 141 14.68 -12.54 -1.26
N LEU A 142 14.29 -11.41 -0.65
CA LEU A 142 14.60 -10.05 -1.09
C LEU A 142 15.84 -9.46 -0.41
N MET A 143 16.36 -10.13 0.64
CA MET A 143 17.59 -9.70 1.29
C MET A 143 18.78 -9.78 0.32
N PRO A 144 19.67 -8.78 0.30
CA PRO A 144 20.92 -8.86 -0.45
C PRO A 144 21.71 -10.10 -0.04
N LYS A 145 22.06 -10.95 -1.01
CA LYS A 145 22.89 -12.14 -0.79
C LYS A 145 24.37 -11.83 -1.06
N ALA A 146 24.68 -11.41 -2.28
CA ALA A 146 26.05 -11.16 -2.74
C ALA A 146 26.41 -9.66 -2.80
N CYS A 147 25.45 -8.80 -3.12
CA CYS A 147 25.65 -7.36 -3.24
C CYS A 147 25.39 -6.65 -1.91
N LYS A 148 26.04 -5.50 -1.68
CA LYS A 148 25.82 -4.70 -0.46
C LYS A 148 24.46 -3.98 -0.45
N GLY A 149 23.88 -3.77 -1.63
CA GLY A 149 22.58 -3.11 -1.81
C GLY A 149 21.56 -3.99 -2.51
N VAL A 150 20.39 -3.43 -2.77
CA VAL A 150 19.35 -3.99 -3.64
C VAL A 150 19.24 -3.18 -4.93
N PHE A 151 18.41 -3.63 -5.87
CA PHE A 151 18.02 -2.82 -7.04
C PHE A 151 16.51 -2.52 -7.04
N LEU A 152 16.05 -1.77 -8.04
CA LEU A 152 14.70 -1.17 -8.08
C LEU A 152 13.54 -2.13 -7.80
N GLN A 153 13.53 -3.32 -8.43
CA GLN A 153 12.46 -4.31 -8.23
C GLN A 153 12.44 -4.86 -6.80
N GLN A 154 13.60 -5.29 -6.30
CA GLN A 154 13.73 -5.80 -4.92
C GLN A 154 13.33 -4.73 -3.90
N SER A 155 13.78 -3.49 -4.11
CA SER A 155 13.39 -2.33 -3.30
C SER A 155 11.87 -2.14 -3.28
N LYS A 156 11.24 -2.13 -4.46
CA LYS A 156 9.78 -1.97 -4.57
C LYS A 156 9.04 -3.11 -3.86
N SER A 157 9.43 -4.37 -4.12
CA SER A 157 8.83 -5.54 -3.46
C SER A 157 8.99 -5.49 -1.95
N MET A 158 10.16 -5.08 -1.44
CA MET A 158 10.36 -4.90 0.00
C MET A 158 9.44 -3.83 0.59
N GLY A 159 9.33 -2.67 -0.09
CA GLY A 159 8.45 -1.59 0.34
C GLY A 159 6.98 -2.03 0.39
N ASP A 160 6.54 -2.80 -0.60
CA ASP A 160 5.18 -3.35 -0.66
C ASP A 160 4.92 -4.39 0.42
N LEU A 161 5.88 -5.28 0.68
CA LEU A 161 5.78 -6.23 1.79
C LEU A 161 5.75 -5.51 3.14
N LEU A 162 6.59 -4.49 3.36
CA LEU A 162 6.58 -3.71 4.61
C LEU A 162 5.25 -2.97 4.79
N ALA A 163 4.74 -2.35 3.73
CA ALA A 163 3.46 -1.65 3.76
C ALA A 163 2.30 -2.58 4.16
N LYS A 164 2.35 -3.86 3.77
CA LYS A 164 1.36 -4.87 4.16
C LYS A 164 1.62 -5.46 5.55
N ALA A 165 2.87 -5.77 5.88
CA ALA A 165 3.23 -6.51 7.10
C ALA A 165 3.25 -5.63 8.35
N MET A 166 3.66 -4.35 8.25
CA MET A 166 3.76 -3.45 9.41
C MET A 166 2.41 -3.21 10.11
N PRO A 167 1.29 -2.94 9.40
CA PRO A 167 -0.02 -2.83 10.05
C PRO A 167 -0.41 -4.11 10.79
N MET A 168 -0.16 -5.28 10.18
CA MET A 168 -0.47 -6.59 10.78
C MET A 168 0.35 -6.83 12.06
N GLU A 169 1.66 -6.58 12.02
CA GLU A 169 2.55 -6.71 13.17
C GLU A 169 2.07 -5.86 14.35
N ARG A 170 1.67 -4.62 14.09
CA ARG A 170 1.18 -3.71 15.14
C ARG A 170 -0.14 -4.19 15.75
N ILE A 171 -1.08 -4.69 14.94
CA ILE A 171 -2.32 -5.30 15.46
C ILE A 171 -1.98 -6.50 16.35
N LEU A 172 -1.14 -7.41 15.87
CA LEU A 172 -0.79 -8.64 16.59
C LEU A 172 -0.08 -8.32 17.92
N LYS A 173 0.87 -7.36 17.92
CA LYS A 173 1.53 -6.86 19.15
C LYS A 173 0.54 -6.23 20.13
N ALA A 174 -0.44 -5.46 19.64
CA ALA A 174 -1.48 -4.86 20.49
C ALA A 174 -2.29 -5.93 21.24
N TYR A 175 -2.58 -7.05 20.59
CA TYR A 175 -3.24 -8.21 21.22
C TYR A 175 -2.28 -9.16 21.94
N SER A 176 -1.01 -8.77 22.11
CA SER A 176 0.03 -9.59 22.74
C SER A 176 0.24 -10.94 22.07
N ILE A 177 -0.01 -11.02 20.76
CA ILE A 177 0.28 -12.20 19.93
C ILE A 177 1.75 -12.14 19.52
N PRO A 178 2.55 -13.17 19.84
CA PRO A 178 3.97 -13.18 19.52
C PRO A 178 4.17 -13.30 18.00
N VAL A 179 4.96 -12.38 17.44
CA VAL A 179 5.38 -12.39 16.04
C VAL A 179 6.86 -12.03 15.93
N LYS A 180 7.53 -12.52 14.88
CA LYS A 180 8.91 -12.15 14.58
C LYS A 180 9.00 -10.66 14.25
N SER A 181 10.04 -9.97 14.72
CA SER A 181 10.20 -8.52 14.52
C SER A 181 10.56 -8.15 13.08
N LEU A 182 9.93 -7.12 12.51
CA LEU A 182 10.32 -6.54 11.21
C LEU A 182 11.54 -5.61 11.27
N GLU A 183 12.06 -5.28 12.46
CA GLU A 183 13.08 -4.24 12.66
C GLU A 183 14.31 -4.39 11.75
N SER A 184 14.80 -5.62 11.54
CA SER A 184 15.93 -5.86 10.65
C SER A 184 15.63 -5.52 9.19
N TYR A 185 14.40 -5.82 8.73
CA TYR A 185 13.97 -5.54 7.36
C TYR A 185 13.68 -4.05 7.17
N GLU A 186 13.08 -3.39 8.15
CA GLU A 186 12.88 -1.94 8.14
C GLU A 186 14.22 -1.20 8.06
N LYS A 187 15.17 -1.56 8.93
CA LYS A 187 16.51 -0.97 8.91
C LYS A 187 17.18 -1.15 7.56
N MET A 188 17.13 -2.36 7.01
CA MET A 188 17.71 -2.62 5.69
C MET A 188 17.01 -1.79 4.60
N TYR A 189 15.68 -1.72 4.63
CA TYR A 189 14.91 -0.97 3.65
C TYR A 189 15.25 0.53 3.66
N TYR A 190 15.24 1.17 4.82
CA TYR A 190 15.52 2.61 4.92
C TYR A 190 16.98 2.96 4.67
N GLN A 191 17.91 2.05 4.96
CA GLN A 191 19.35 2.29 4.72
C GLN A 191 19.77 2.03 3.27
N ASN A 192 19.18 1.03 2.61
CA ASN A 192 19.71 0.51 1.35
C ASN A 192 18.68 0.31 0.23
N ALA A 193 17.38 0.37 0.51
CA ALA A 193 16.34 0.04 -0.47
C ALA A 193 15.43 1.21 -0.85
N PHE A 194 15.06 2.13 0.06
CA PHE A 194 14.11 3.21 -0.25
C PHE A 194 14.53 4.07 -1.46
N LYS A 195 15.83 4.31 -1.58
CA LYS A 195 16.51 4.71 -2.82
C LYS A 195 17.79 3.89 -2.92
N PRO A 196 17.82 2.85 -3.77
CA PRO A 196 18.96 1.97 -3.82
C PRO A 196 20.22 2.70 -4.24
N LYS A 197 21.33 2.42 -3.56
CA LYS A 197 22.65 2.93 -3.93
C LYS A 197 23.17 2.17 -5.13
N VAL A 198 23.59 2.89 -6.17
CA VAL A 198 24.11 2.31 -7.42
C VAL A 198 25.26 3.12 -7.97
N GLN A 199 26.20 2.43 -8.62
CA GLN A 199 27.24 3.07 -9.40
C GLN A 199 26.68 3.45 -10.77
N ILE A 200 26.83 4.71 -11.18
CA ILE A 200 26.37 5.18 -12.49
C ILE A 200 27.61 5.62 -13.29
N VAL A 201 27.85 4.92 -14.39
CA VAL A 201 29.01 5.13 -15.25
C VAL A 201 28.54 5.59 -16.62
N PHE A 202 29.29 6.51 -17.21
CA PHE A 202 29.09 7.05 -18.56
C PHE A 202 30.34 6.77 -19.39
N ASN A 203 30.22 6.71 -20.71
CA ASN A 203 31.37 6.72 -21.61
C ASN A 203 32.12 8.06 -21.53
N ASP A 204 33.43 8.03 -21.77
CA ASP A 204 34.33 9.18 -21.59
C ASP A 204 33.94 10.40 -22.46
N ASP A 205 33.36 10.15 -23.63
CA ASP A 205 32.96 11.19 -24.60
C ASP A 205 31.51 11.71 -24.40
N SER A 206 30.87 11.39 -23.27
CA SER A 206 29.51 11.85 -22.97
C SER A 206 29.42 13.38 -22.83
N ASP A 207 28.46 14.00 -23.53
CA ASP A 207 28.08 15.41 -23.33
C ASP A 207 27.67 15.65 -21.86
N THR A 208 28.30 16.65 -21.23
CA THR A 208 28.13 16.94 -19.80
C THR A 208 26.70 17.36 -19.45
N GLU A 209 26.03 18.11 -20.32
CA GLU A 209 24.66 18.58 -20.12
C GLU A 209 23.68 17.39 -20.12
N ILE A 210 23.89 16.44 -21.05
CA ILE A 210 23.08 15.22 -21.14
C ILE A 210 23.36 14.32 -19.91
N LYS A 211 24.63 14.19 -19.51
CA LYS A 211 25.04 13.43 -18.32
C LYS A 211 24.36 13.96 -17.06
N ASP A 212 24.43 15.26 -16.82
CA ASP A 212 23.82 15.91 -15.65
C ASP A 212 22.30 15.74 -15.66
N ALA A 213 21.68 15.85 -16.83
CA ALA A 213 20.26 15.61 -16.98
C ALA A 213 19.87 14.16 -16.64
N LEU A 214 20.62 13.17 -17.14
CA LEU A 214 20.39 11.76 -16.83
C LEU A 214 20.61 11.46 -15.34
N LEU A 215 21.66 11.99 -14.73
CA LEU A 215 21.89 11.90 -13.28
C LEU A 215 20.72 12.47 -12.48
N GLY A 216 20.19 13.63 -12.89
CA GLY A 216 19.00 14.23 -12.29
C GLY A 216 17.74 13.36 -12.41
N ALA A 217 17.60 12.60 -13.50
CA ALA A 217 16.51 11.64 -13.67
C ALA A 217 16.73 10.38 -12.80
N TYR A 218 17.95 9.83 -12.74
CA TYR A 218 18.30 8.71 -11.88
C TYR A 218 18.06 9.03 -10.39
N ALA A 219 18.47 10.21 -9.93
CA ALA A 219 18.35 10.64 -8.53
C ALA A 219 16.89 10.68 -8.00
N ARG A 220 15.90 10.66 -8.89
CA ARG A 220 14.48 10.57 -8.53
C ARG A 220 14.13 9.21 -7.91
N VAL A 221 14.81 8.14 -8.33
CA VAL A 221 14.51 6.75 -7.93
C VAL A 221 15.70 5.99 -7.34
N LEU A 222 16.91 6.49 -7.53
CA LEU A 222 18.17 5.86 -7.11
C LEU A 222 19.05 6.87 -6.37
N THR A 223 20.08 6.36 -5.70
CA THR A 223 21.14 7.17 -5.08
C THR A 223 22.46 6.83 -5.76
N PRO A 224 23.01 7.72 -6.61
CA PRO A 224 24.36 7.53 -7.14
C PRO A 224 25.38 7.39 -6.01
N SER A 225 26.28 6.43 -6.10
CA SER A 225 27.28 6.15 -5.08
C SER A 225 28.50 5.45 -5.68
N ASP A 226 29.69 5.76 -5.17
CA ASP A 226 30.95 5.15 -5.58
C ASP A 226 31.38 3.98 -4.66
N GLU A 227 30.51 3.55 -3.73
CA GLU A 227 30.83 2.41 -2.87
C GLU A 227 31.01 1.12 -3.68
N GLU A 228 31.97 0.29 -3.27
CA GLU A 228 32.23 -0.99 -3.93
C GLU A 228 31.13 -2.04 -3.66
N LYS A 229 31.00 -3.00 -4.58
CA LYS A 229 30.04 -4.13 -4.52
C LYS A 229 28.57 -3.69 -4.55
N LEU A 230 28.29 -2.59 -5.24
CA LEU A 230 26.94 -2.14 -5.60
C LEU A 230 26.54 -2.62 -7.00
N TYR A 231 25.26 -2.47 -7.31
CA TYR A 231 24.77 -2.58 -8.68
C TYR A 231 25.36 -1.44 -9.53
N GLN A 232 25.61 -1.71 -10.80
CA GLN A 232 26.19 -0.74 -11.74
C GLN A 232 25.22 -0.47 -12.89
N ILE A 233 25.11 0.79 -13.30
CA ILE A 233 24.39 1.23 -14.49
C ILE A 233 25.38 1.92 -15.42
N LYS A 234 25.68 1.29 -16.55
CA LYS A 234 26.49 1.86 -17.63
C LYS A 234 25.60 2.55 -18.64
N ASN A 235 26.00 3.75 -19.05
CA ASN A 235 25.31 4.58 -20.01
C ASN A 235 26.24 4.89 -21.18
N GLU A 236 25.79 4.58 -22.39
CA GLU A 236 26.46 4.98 -23.62
C GLU A 236 25.57 6.02 -24.31
N VAL A 237 26.08 7.24 -24.40
CA VAL A 237 25.34 8.39 -24.97
C VAL A 237 25.87 8.67 -26.37
N PHE A 238 24.95 8.73 -27.33
CA PHE A 238 25.19 9.09 -28.72
C PHE A 238 24.37 10.33 -29.06
N THR A 239 25.01 11.34 -29.65
CA THR A 239 24.34 12.57 -30.07
C THR A 239 24.64 12.83 -31.54
N GLU A 240 23.59 13.04 -32.32
CA GLU A 240 23.67 13.38 -33.74
C GLU A 240 22.86 14.66 -33.98
N SER A 241 23.36 15.54 -34.85
CA SER A 241 22.64 16.76 -35.23
C SER A 241 22.59 16.86 -36.75
N ASN A 242 21.43 16.56 -37.33
CA ASN A 242 21.20 16.60 -38.78
C ASN A 242 20.00 17.48 -39.11
N ASN A 243 20.14 18.38 -40.10
CA ASN A 243 19.06 19.24 -40.60
C ASN A 243 18.32 20.03 -39.50
N GLY A 244 19.02 20.48 -38.46
CA GLY A 244 18.43 21.23 -37.35
C GLY A 244 17.59 20.40 -36.37
N VAL A 245 17.64 19.06 -36.48
CA VAL A 245 17.08 18.13 -35.49
C VAL A 245 18.23 17.51 -34.71
N THR A 246 18.14 17.62 -33.38
CA THR A 246 19.04 16.95 -32.45
C THR A 246 18.44 15.59 -32.09
N ARG A 247 19.19 14.53 -32.41
CA ARG A 247 18.92 13.16 -32.01
C ARG A 247 19.83 12.79 -30.85
N ILE A 248 19.25 12.33 -29.75
CA ILE A 248 20.00 11.78 -28.60
C ILE A 248 19.54 10.34 -28.39
N ARG A 249 20.49 9.40 -28.43
CA ARG A 249 20.29 7.99 -28.10
C ARG A 249 21.11 7.63 -26.87
N VAL A 250 20.50 6.92 -25.93
CA VAL A 250 21.18 6.42 -24.73
C VAL A 250 20.93 4.92 -24.59
N ILE A 251 22.00 4.15 -24.57
CA ILE A 251 21.97 2.72 -24.25
C ILE A 251 22.30 2.57 -22.76
N ILE A 252 21.42 1.89 -22.03
CA ILE A 252 21.47 1.72 -20.58
C ILE A 252 21.60 0.24 -20.29
N ASN A 253 22.71 -0.13 -19.67
CA ASN A 253 23.00 -1.50 -19.24
C ASN A 253 23.20 -1.52 -17.73
N ALA A 254 22.29 -2.14 -16.99
CA ALA A 254 22.48 -2.37 -15.57
C ALA A 254 22.89 -3.82 -15.31
N SER A 255 23.85 -3.98 -14.39
CA SER A 255 24.35 -5.26 -13.92
C SER A 255 24.37 -5.32 -12.40
N ASP A 256 24.29 -6.53 -11.86
CA ASP A 256 24.56 -6.77 -10.45
C ASP A 256 26.05 -6.57 -10.11
N CYS A 257 26.37 -6.65 -8.81
CA CYS A 257 27.73 -6.51 -8.31
C CYS A 257 28.69 -7.64 -8.77
N GLN A 258 28.17 -8.70 -9.39
CA GLN A 258 28.95 -9.80 -9.96
C GLN A 258 29.09 -9.66 -11.48
N GLY A 259 28.45 -8.65 -12.09
CA GLY A 259 28.49 -8.38 -13.53
C GLY A 259 27.36 -9.04 -14.33
N SER A 260 26.40 -9.72 -13.68
CA SER A 260 25.26 -10.31 -14.38
C SER A 260 24.30 -9.21 -14.87
N PRO A 261 23.89 -9.22 -16.15
CA PRO A 261 22.99 -8.20 -16.68
C PRO A 261 21.57 -8.35 -16.09
N ILE A 262 20.98 -7.25 -15.64
CA ILE A 262 19.64 -7.22 -15.05
C ILE A 262 18.67 -6.26 -15.76
N LEU A 263 19.19 -5.34 -16.56
CA LEU A 263 18.42 -4.40 -17.37
C LEU A 263 19.23 -4.01 -18.60
N ASN A 264 18.58 -4.04 -19.77
CA ASN A 264 19.11 -3.44 -20.99
C ASN A 264 17.98 -2.62 -21.64
N LYS A 265 18.23 -1.34 -21.88
CA LYS A 265 17.29 -0.41 -22.50
C LYS A 265 17.98 0.52 -23.47
N ASN A 266 17.27 0.85 -24.54
CA ASN A 266 17.65 1.90 -25.47
C ASN A 266 16.54 2.97 -25.45
N ILE A 267 16.92 4.22 -25.20
CA ILE A 267 16.02 5.37 -25.27
C ILE A 267 16.54 6.33 -26.34
N GLU A 268 15.63 6.80 -27.18
CA GLU A 268 15.96 7.70 -28.29
C GLU A 268 14.96 8.86 -28.31
N VAL A 269 15.46 10.06 -28.56
CA VAL A 269 14.66 11.28 -28.72
C VAL A 269 15.15 12.05 -29.93
N ASP A 270 14.19 12.53 -30.73
CA ASP A 270 14.41 13.36 -31.90
C ASP A 270 13.64 14.66 -31.72
N GLU A 271 14.34 15.79 -31.53
CA GLU A 271 13.70 17.08 -31.30
C GLU A 271 14.51 18.21 -31.95
N LYS A 272 13.82 19.26 -32.40
CA LYS A 272 14.47 20.45 -33.01
C LYS A 272 15.26 21.29 -32.00
N ASN A 273 14.87 21.23 -30.73
CA ASN A 273 15.50 21.98 -29.65
C ASN A 273 16.20 21.01 -28.69
N LYS A 274 17.52 21.17 -28.51
CA LYS A 274 18.35 20.35 -27.61
C LYS A 274 17.78 20.27 -26.19
N ASN A 275 17.36 21.40 -25.61
CA ASN A 275 16.83 21.43 -24.24
C ASN A 275 15.53 20.63 -24.10
N PHE A 276 14.69 20.67 -25.15
CA PHE A 276 13.46 19.87 -25.19
C PHE A 276 13.78 18.37 -25.36
N ALA A 277 14.75 18.03 -26.21
CA ALA A 277 15.28 16.66 -26.34
C ALA A 277 15.73 16.13 -24.97
N ILE A 278 16.54 16.90 -24.25
CA ILE A 278 17.06 16.55 -22.92
C ILE A 278 15.91 16.36 -21.91
N THR A 279 14.94 17.26 -21.87
CA THR A 279 13.79 17.17 -20.95
C THR A 279 12.94 15.92 -21.23
N ARG A 280 12.74 15.61 -22.51
CA ARG A 280 12.02 14.41 -22.95
C ARG A 280 12.79 13.14 -22.58
N LEU A 281 14.11 13.14 -22.78
CA LEU A 281 15.01 12.04 -22.42
C LEU A 281 14.93 11.73 -20.92
N GLN A 282 14.98 12.74 -20.06
CA GLN A 282 14.80 12.58 -18.60
C GLN A 282 13.47 11.91 -18.25
N SER A 283 12.40 12.34 -18.91
CA SER A 283 11.05 11.82 -18.68
C SER A 283 10.92 10.36 -19.13
N LEU A 284 11.51 10.00 -20.26
CA LEU A 284 11.56 8.62 -20.76
C LEU A 284 12.40 7.72 -19.85
N LEU A 285 13.59 8.15 -19.44
CA LEU A 285 14.43 7.40 -18.50
C LEU A 285 13.69 7.14 -17.18
N TYR A 286 13.11 8.17 -16.58
CA TYR A 286 12.36 8.03 -15.34
C TYR A 286 11.19 7.04 -15.50
N LYS A 287 10.48 7.11 -16.63
CA LYS A 287 9.39 6.17 -16.94
C LYS A 287 9.90 4.73 -17.07
N GLU A 288 11.01 4.51 -17.77
CA GLU A 288 11.60 3.17 -17.93
C GLU A 288 12.04 2.56 -16.59
N LEU A 289 12.72 3.34 -15.73
CA LEU A 289 13.13 2.88 -14.40
C LEU A 289 11.93 2.58 -13.50
N LYS A 290 10.91 3.44 -13.52
CA LYS A 290 9.67 3.23 -12.77
C LYS A 290 8.90 2.00 -13.27
N ASN A 291 8.83 1.82 -14.58
CA ASN A 291 8.21 0.64 -15.18
C ASN A 291 8.94 -0.63 -14.80
N TYR A 292 10.28 -0.61 -14.83
CA TYR A 292 11.09 -1.75 -14.39
C TYR A 292 10.85 -2.09 -12.92
N ALA A 293 10.83 -1.08 -12.04
CA ALA A 293 10.54 -1.26 -10.62
C ALA A 293 9.16 -1.92 -10.37
N ASN A 294 8.17 -1.62 -11.21
CA ASN A 294 6.78 -2.09 -11.06
C ASN A 294 6.48 -3.39 -11.82
N LYS A 295 7.39 -3.91 -12.66
CA LYS A 295 7.20 -5.21 -13.30
C LYS A 295 7.48 -6.31 -12.29
N GLU A 296 6.43 -6.96 -11.79
CA GLU A 296 6.54 -8.25 -11.10
C GLU A 296 7.28 -9.25 -11.98
N GLY A 297 8.12 -10.08 -11.35
CA GLY A 297 9.08 -10.99 -11.96
C GLY A 297 8.76 -11.52 -13.36
N GLN A 298 9.45 -11.00 -14.37
CA GLN A 298 10.17 -11.89 -15.27
C GLN A 298 11.54 -12.12 -14.63
N GLY A 299 11.54 -12.85 -13.52
CA GLY A 299 12.73 -13.59 -13.16
C GLY A 299 13.05 -14.51 -14.33
N ASN A 300 14.32 -14.55 -14.73
CA ASN A 300 14.86 -15.60 -15.56
C ASN A 300 14.30 -16.95 -15.07
N THR A 301 13.31 -17.49 -15.78
CA THR A 301 13.20 -18.93 -15.99
C THR A 301 14.35 -19.30 -16.93
N GLY A 302 15.55 -19.27 -16.36
CA GLY A 302 16.77 -19.78 -16.94
C GLY A 302 17.20 -21.00 -16.12
N LEU A 303 16.29 -21.97 -16.03
CA LEU A 303 16.51 -23.42 -15.92
C LEU A 303 15.23 -24.09 -16.43
#